data_AF-A0AAU6SP34-F1
#
_entry.id   AF-A0AAU6SP34-F1
#
_cell.length_a   1.000
_cell.length_b   1.000
_cell.length_c   1.000
_cell.angle_alpha   90.00
_cell.angle_beta   90.00
_cell.angle_gamma   90.00
#
_symmetry.space_group_name_H-M   'P 1'
#
loop_
_entity.id
_entity.type
_entity.pdbx_description
1 polymer ?
#
loop_
_entity_poly.entity_id
_entity_poly.type
_entity_poly.pdbx_seq_one_letter_code
_entity_poly.pdbx_strand_id
1 'polypeptide(L)'
;MSLPSEYVNAIYKDTGNPAYKGNPFIEALTPIMELKQLKEGLEGKVDFSLNDLQDKPRQRAHMVAALLDDFFQPLSQHVLLEERISIMIRRGYVSRNLLDGSLNKHLQNGYERVMSGDLQSYKFRNVLTTATCLSLIGCSGSGKSSTLDRILATYPQVIYHQQHNFFQLSYLKIECPNNGSQQSLCLNFFREVDKRLGTNYENSHGLRGRGVPTLLALMSQVANERAIGVLVIDEIQRLKIRKAVGREQMLEFFVELVNTVGIPVILVGTPKARPLFEVELQSARRTTGIGSVYWQPMPQYPENPNVKSEWVAFTNKLWKYQWLNRRDEVLTDEIRDCWYDLSQGVLDIVVKLFVLAQLRAIASKLERITVNVLRSVYNDELKPVHPMLDAIRRGNPTLIAKYSDLRVEDIDKRLLSLQQKINEIPDEPELPFSNNEQAMRLYKLLVQTDCQSEILIPLVEKIFREQPKLTMREMMPVILDWYDESKQFVDQQPKTPKATVVKCADWSSLETGDLRFVYSQLTKKEDMYSALKANKLILDLKKVS
;
A
#
# COMPACT_ATOMS: atom_id res chain seq x y z
N MET A 1 13.65 -38.47 -2.32
CA MET A 1 13.51 -37.03 -2.59
C MET A 1 13.02 -36.40 -1.31
N SER A 2 13.66 -35.33 -0.83
CA SER A 2 13.08 -34.49 0.21
C SER A 2 11.74 -33.97 -0.30
N LEU A 3 10.69 -34.08 0.51
CA LEU A 3 9.40 -33.50 0.17
C LEU A 3 9.56 -31.97 0.04
N PRO A 4 8.83 -31.31 -0.88
CA PRO A 4 8.75 -29.86 -0.93
C PRO A 4 8.44 -29.25 0.44
N SER A 5 8.97 -28.07 0.73
CA SER A 5 8.76 -27.39 2.02
C SER A 5 7.30 -26.94 2.21
N GLU A 6 6.59 -26.63 1.13
CA GLU A 6 5.20 -26.17 1.15
C GLU A 6 4.40 -26.89 0.05
N TYR A 7 3.54 -27.83 0.44
CA TYR A 7 2.59 -28.48 -0.46
C TYR A 7 1.29 -28.83 0.29
N VAL A 8 0.22 -29.00 -0.48
CA VAL A 8 -1.05 -29.55 0.03
C VAL A 8 -1.33 -30.91 -0.59
N ASN A 9 -2.04 -31.79 0.12
CA ASN A 9 -2.49 -33.06 -0.45
C ASN A 9 -3.69 -32.82 -1.37
N ALA A 10 -3.72 -33.53 -2.51
CA ALA A 10 -4.82 -33.44 -3.46
C ALA A 10 -6.14 -33.91 -2.83
N ILE A 11 -7.18 -33.10 -2.95
CA ILE A 11 -8.57 -33.45 -2.63
C ILE A 11 -9.39 -33.23 -3.89
N TYR A 12 -9.83 -34.32 -4.50
CA TYR A 12 -10.58 -34.27 -5.76
C TYR A 12 -12.04 -33.91 -5.51
N LYS A 13 -12.49 -32.82 -6.12
CA LYS A 13 -13.87 -32.34 -6.06
C LYS A 13 -14.42 -32.21 -7.47
N ASP A 14 -15.68 -32.57 -7.64
CA ASP A 14 -16.38 -32.30 -8.88
C ASP A 14 -16.47 -30.79 -9.10
N THR A 15 -16.09 -30.36 -10.30
CA THR A 15 -16.06 -28.95 -10.69
C THR A 15 -17.40 -28.49 -11.26
N GLY A 16 -18.33 -29.41 -11.54
CA GLY A 16 -19.62 -29.12 -12.18
C GLY A 16 -19.51 -28.81 -13.68
N ASN A 17 -18.29 -28.76 -14.24
CA ASN A 17 -18.07 -28.52 -15.66
C ASN A 17 -17.74 -29.85 -16.38
N PRO A 18 -18.55 -30.28 -17.38
CA PRO A 18 -18.29 -31.51 -18.13
C PRO A 18 -16.90 -31.57 -18.78
N ALA A 19 -16.32 -30.43 -19.16
CA ALA A 19 -15.01 -30.37 -19.81
C ALA A 19 -13.83 -30.62 -18.85
N TYR A 20 -14.06 -30.57 -17.53
CA TYR A 20 -13.02 -30.76 -16.51
C TYR A 20 -13.16 -32.09 -15.77
N LYS A 21 -14.28 -32.79 -15.97
CA LYS A 21 -14.61 -34.03 -15.30
C LYS A 21 -13.57 -35.12 -15.58
N GLY A 22 -13.12 -35.80 -14.53
CA GLY A 22 -12.16 -36.90 -14.62
C GLY A 22 -10.72 -36.46 -14.88
N ASN A 23 -10.39 -35.18 -14.69
CA ASN A 23 -9.02 -34.69 -14.72
C ASN A 23 -8.52 -34.40 -13.29
N PRO A 24 -7.65 -35.25 -12.72
CA PRO A 24 -7.16 -35.09 -11.35
C PRO A 24 -6.48 -33.74 -11.10
N PHE A 25 -5.82 -33.15 -12.10
CA PHE A 25 -5.15 -31.87 -11.94
C PHE A 25 -6.12 -30.70 -11.80
N ILE A 26 -7.33 -30.81 -12.36
CA ILE A 26 -8.35 -29.77 -12.25
C ILE A 26 -9.21 -29.98 -11.01
N GLU A 27 -9.58 -31.22 -10.73
CA GLU A 27 -10.41 -31.58 -9.57
C GLU A 27 -9.72 -31.33 -8.24
N ALA A 28 -8.38 -31.31 -8.21
CA ALA A 28 -7.60 -31.01 -7.02
C ALA A 28 -7.39 -29.49 -6.76
N LEU A 29 -7.74 -28.62 -7.71
CA LEU A 29 -7.64 -27.16 -7.53
C LEU A 29 -8.72 -26.64 -6.58
N THR A 30 -8.59 -25.38 -6.19
CA THR A 30 -9.70 -24.68 -5.55
C THR A 30 -10.94 -24.70 -6.45
N PRO A 31 -12.15 -24.85 -5.87
CA PRO A 31 -13.40 -24.72 -6.62
C PRO A 31 -13.47 -23.38 -7.36
N ILE A 32 -14.31 -23.31 -8.39
CA ILE A 32 -14.61 -22.04 -9.05
C ILE A 32 -15.30 -21.16 -8.02
N MET A 33 -14.63 -20.09 -7.59
CA MET A 33 -15.08 -19.23 -6.50
C MET A 33 -16.29 -18.40 -6.96
N GLU A 34 -17.29 -18.28 -6.09
CA GLU A 34 -18.33 -17.29 -6.28
C GLU A 34 -17.81 -15.87 -5.99
N LEU A 35 -18.45 -14.86 -6.56
CA LEU A 35 -18.08 -13.44 -6.37
C LEU A 35 -17.94 -13.04 -4.90
N LYS A 36 -18.75 -13.62 -4.00
CA LYS A 36 -18.70 -13.32 -2.57
C LYS A 36 -17.41 -13.87 -1.93
N GLN A 37 -17.09 -15.13 -2.19
CA GLN A 37 -15.89 -15.80 -1.70
C GLN A 37 -14.63 -15.12 -2.24
N LEU A 38 -14.66 -14.74 -3.52
CA LEU A 38 -13.56 -14.01 -4.14
C LEU A 38 -13.32 -12.65 -3.48
N LYS A 39 -14.39 -11.89 -3.21
CA LYS A 39 -14.27 -10.62 -2.50
C LYS A 39 -13.66 -10.80 -1.11
N GLU A 40 -14.17 -11.76 -0.33
CA GLU A 40 -13.66 -12.05 1.01
C GLU A 40 -12.19 -12.51 1.00
N GLY A 41 -11.80 -13.33 0.02
CA GLY A 41 -10.41 -13.80 -0.14
C GLY A 41 -9.44 -12.74 -0.64
N LEU A 42 -9.92 -11.78 -1.44
CA LEU A 42 -9.12 -10.67 -1.93
C LEU A 42 -9.11 -9.46 -0.99
N GLU A 43 -10.03 -9.35 -0.03
CA GLU A 43 -10.14 -8.17 0.83
C GLU A 43 -8.96 -8.06 1.81
N GLY A 44 -8.40 -6.85 1.94
CA GLY A 44 -7.37 -6.54 2.92
C GLY A 44 -7.94 -6.46 4.33
N LYS A 45 -7.19 -6.94 5.33
CA LYS A 45 -7.58 -6.89 6.74
C LYS A 45 -6.88 -5.71 7.38
N VAL A 46 -7.63 -4.64 7.63
CA VAL A 46 -7.15 -3.48 8.38
C VAL A 46 -7.84 -3.47 9.74
N ASP A 47 -7.05 -3.69 10.78
CA ASP A 47 -7.54 -3.57 12.16
C ASP A 47 -7.59 -2.09 12.53
N PHE A 48 -8.81 -1.57 12.68
CA PHE A 48 -9.04 -0.19 13.07
C PHE A 48 -10.08 -0.12 14.18
N SER A 49 -9.71 0.51 15.29
CA SER A 49 -10.59 0.78 16.41
C SER A 49 -10.57 2.25 16.77
N LEU A 50 -11.71 2.78 17.25
CA LEU A 50 -11.78 4.14 17.77
C LEU A 50 -10.94 4.32 19.04
N ASN A 51 -10.62 3.23 19.75
CA ASN A 51 -9.73 3.29 20.91
C ASN A 51 -8.29 3.61 20.50
N ASP A 52 -7.87 3.24 19.28
CA ASP A 52 -6.52 3.49 18.76
C ASP A 52 -6.23 5.00 18.62
N LEU A 53 -7.27 5.83 18.55
CA LEU A 53 -7.13 7.29 18.54
C LEU A 53 -6.56 7.82 19.86
N GLN A 54 -6.70 7.07 20.95
CA GLN A 54 -6.19 7.45 22.26
C GLN A 54 -4.71 7.12 22.45
N ASP A 55 -4.12 6.37 21.53
CA ASP A 55 -2.74 5.94 21.60
C ASP A 55 -1.79 7.09 21.29
N LYS A 56 -0.54 6.92 21.74
CA LYS A 56 0.50 7.94 21.54
C LYS A 56 0.71 8.19 20.03
N PRO A 57 1.04 9.43 19.63
CA PRO A 57 1.32 9.78 18.22
C PRO A 57 2.25 8.79 17.51
N ARG A 58 3.25 8.26 18.22
CA ARG A 58 4.19 7.26 17.73
C ARG A 58 3.51 5.92 17.38
N GLN A 59 2.63 5.42 18.24
CA GLN A 59 1.89 4.16 18.00
C GLN A 59 0.94 4.32 16.81
N ARG A 60 0.19 5.44 16.77
CA ARG A 60 -0.67 5.79 15.64
C ARG A 60 0.11 5.86 14.32
N ALA A 61 1.33 6.40 14.33
CA ALA A 61 2.19 6.44 13.15
C ALA A 61 2.56 5.04 12.62
N HIS A 62 2.75 4.04 13.49
CA HIS A 62 2.97 2.65 13.07
C HIS A 62 1.71 2.04 12.44
N MET A 63 0.53 2.28 13.04
CA MET A 63 -0.75 1.81 12.50
C MET A 63 -1.05 2.43 11.12
N VAL A 64 -0.78 3.73 10.98
CA VAL A 64 -0.91 4.45 9.69
C VAL A 64 0.01 3.86 8.62
N ALA A 65 1.24 3.47 8.97
CA ALA A 65 2.17 2.87 8.02
C ALA A 65 1.72 1.47 7.55
N ALA A 66 1.08 0.69 8.42
CA ALA A 66 0.58 -0.66 8.10
C ALA A 66 -0.46 -0.65 6.97
N LEU A 67 -1.19 0.46 6.78
CA LEU A 67 -2.13 0.61 5.67
C LEU A 67 -1.53 0.37 4.28
N LEU A 68 -0.21 0.58 4.10
CA LEU A 68 0.45 0.37 2.81
C LEU A 68 0.38 -1.10 2.35
N ASP A 69 0.37 -2.04 3.29
CA ASP A 69 0.38 -3.48 3.02
C ASP A 69 -0.99 -4.12 3.25
N ASP A 70 -1.71 -3.66 4.27
CA ASP A 70 -2.94 -4.29 4.75
C ASP A 70 -4.19 -3.85 3.97
N PHE A 71 -4.20 -2.63 3.43
CA PHE A 71 -5.37 -2.11 2.72
C PHE A 71 -5.44 -2.64 1.28
N PHE A 72 -6.49 -3.39 1.00
CA PHE A 72 -6.84 -3.78 -0.36
C PHE A 72 -8.35 -3.87 -0.52
N GLN A 73 -8.89 -3.15 -1.49
CA GLN A 73 -10.30 -3.20 -1.83
C GLN A 73 -10.48 -3.95 -3.16
N PRO A 74 -11.24 -5.07 -3.18
CA PRO A 74 -11.60 -5.74 -4.41
C PRO A 74 -12.42 -4.80 -5.32
N LEU A 75 -12.02 -4.70 -6.58
CA LEU A 75 -12.66 -3.89 -7.62
C LEU A 75 -13.12 -4.78 -8.77
N SER A 76 -13.97 -4.27 -9.65
CA SER A 76 -14.47 -5.06 -10.79
C SER A 76 -13.34 -5.56 -11.69
N GLN A 77 -12.29 -4.76 -11.88
CA GLN A 77 -11.09 -5.17 -12.63
C GLN A 77 -10.32 -6.33 -11.98
N HIS A 78 -10.34 -6.45 -10.64
CA HIS A 78 -9.67 -7.55 -9.92
C HIS A 78 -10.43 -8.85 -10.13
N VAL A 79 -11.77 -8.79 -10.07
CA VAL A 79 -12.65 -9.92 -10.35
C VAL A 79 -12.45 -10.43 -11.77
N LEU A 80 -12.48 -9.53 -12.76
CA LEU A 80 -12.27 -9.89 -14.16
C LEU A 80 -10.89 -10.53 -14.40
N LEU A 81 -9.84 -10.04 -13.74
CA LEU A 81 -8.51 -10.63 -13.84
C LEU A 81 -8.48 -12.03 -13.22
N GLU A 82 -9.12 -12.25 -12.07
CA GLU A 82 -9.21 -13.57 -11.45
C GLU A 82 -9.93 -14.55 -12.36
N GLU A 83 -11.08 -14.19 -12.93
CA GLU A 83 -11.84 -15.06 -13.83
C GLU A 83 -10.97 -15.52 -15.01
N ARG A 84 -10.18 -14.60 -15.59
CA ARG A 84 -9.24 -14.94 -16.68
C ARG A 84 -8.15 -15.91 -16.21
N ILE A 85 -7.54 -15.67 -15.06
CA ILE A 85 -6.50 -16.53 -14.48
C ILE A 85 -7.06 -17.93 -14.16
N SER A 86 -8.25 -17.96 -13.55
CA SER A 86 -9.01 -19.15 -13.19
C SER A 86 -9.29 -20.05 -14.40
N ILE A 87 -9.70 -19.43 -15.52
CA ILE A 87 -9.86 -20.12 -16.80
C ILE A 87 -8.52 -20.60 -17.35
N MET A 88 -7.48 -19.75 -17.33
CA MET A 88 -6.16 -20.11 -17.86
C MET A 88 -5.54 -21.30 -17.14
N ILE A 89 -5.52 -21.31 -15.80
CA ILE A 89 -4.97 -22.42 -15.02
C ILE A 89 -5.66 -23.73 -15.41
N ARG A 90 -7.01 -23.76 -15.38
CA ARG A 90 -7.78 -24.97 -15.69
C ARG A 90 -7.63 -25.40 -17.14
N ARG A 91 -7.68 -24.46 -18.09
CA ARG A 91 -7.44 -24.74 -19.51
C ARG A 91 -6.04 -25.29 -19.76
N GLY A 92 -5.04 -24.83 -19.02
CA GLY A 92 -3.70 -25.39 -19.08
C GLY A 92 -3.66 -26.88 -18.74
N TYR A 93 -4.59 -27.38 -17.94
CA TYR A 93 -4.67 -28.80 -17.58
C TYR A 93 -5.56 -29.63 -18.50
N VAL A 94 -6.46 -29.04 -19.28
CA VAL A 94 -7.41 -29.83 -20.11
C VAL A 94 -6.70 -30.80 -21.06
N SER A 95 -5.53 -30.43 -21.60
CA SER A 95 -4.73 -31.29 -22.49
C SER A 95 -3.86 -32.31 -21.75
N ARG A 96 -3.78 -32.25 -20.42
CA ARG A 96 -2.90 -33.06 -19.57
C ARG A 96 -3.72 -33.76 -18.48
N ASN A 97 -3.76 -35.07 -18.53
CA ASN A 97 -4.49 -35.88 -17.55
C ASN A 97 -3.66 -37.11 -17.17
N LEU A 98 -3.61 -37.40 -15.87
CA LEU A 98 -2.91 -38.54 -15.28
C LEU A 98 -3.56 -39.89 -15.64
N LEU A 99 -4.86 -39.91 -15.97
CA LEU A 99 -5.65 -41.14 -16.11
C LEU A 99 -5.79 -41.65 -17.56
N ASP A 100 -5.72 -40.77 -18.56
CA ASP A 100 -6.06 -41.11 -19.97
C ASP A 100 -4.83 -41.22 -20.89
N GLY A 101 -3.62 -41.09 -20.33
CA GLY A 101 -2.37 -41.13 -21.07
C GLY A 101 -2.05 -39.89 -21.91
N SER A 102 -2.87 -38.84 -21.88
CA SER A 102 -2.59 -37.57 -22.55
C SER A 102 -1.30 -36.92 -22.04
N LEU A 103 -1.05 -36.95 -20.73
CA LEU A 103 0.19 -36.47 -20.14
C LEU A 103 1.41 -37.23 -20.71
N ASN A 104 1.32 -38.55 -20.83
CA ASN A 104 2.40 -39.38 -21.35
C ASN A 104 2.72 -39.06 -22.82
N LYS A 105 1.69 -38.78 -23.64
CA LYS A 105 1.87 -38.30 -25.01
C LYS A 105 2.60 -36.95 -25.05
N HIS A 106 2.25 -36.02 -24.16
CA HIS A 106 2.95 -34.75 -24.04
C HIS A 106 4.43 -34.91 -23.65
N LEU A 107 4.73 -35.81 -22.71
CA LEU A 107 6.10 -36.11 -22.29
C LEU A 107 6.94 -36.74 -23.42
N GLN A 108 6.38 -37.71 -24.16
CA GLN A 108 7.05 -38.33 -25.31
C GLN A 108 7.37 -37.31 -26.40
N ASN A 109 6.41 -36.43 -26.73
CA ASN A 109 6.63 -35.35 -27.71
C ASN A 109 7.73 -34.39 -27.26
N GLY A 110 7.81 -34.08 -25.97
CA GLY A 110 8.87 -33.24 -25.41
C GLY A 110 10.25 -33.89 -25.58
N TYR A 111 10.35 -35.18 -25.25
CA TYR A 111 11.60 -35.96 -25.35
C TYR A 111 12.11 -36.05 -26.79
N GLU A 112 11.24 -36.34 -27.76
CA GLU A 112 11.61 -36.44 -29.18
C GLU A 112 12.18 -35.11 -29.74
N ARG A 113 11.62 -33.97 -29.33
CA ARG A 113 12.13 -32.64 -29.73
C ARG A 113 13.53 -32.38 -29.20
N VAL A 114 13.79 -32.76 -27.95
CA VAL A 114 15.10 -32.59 -27.33
C VAL A 114 16.15 -33.50 -28.00
N MET A 115 15.78 -34.74 -28.35
CA MET A 115 16.69 -35.69 -28.98
C MET A 115 16.96 -35.41 -30.45
N SER A 116 15.94 -35.00 -31.21
CA SER A 116 16.08 -34.70 -32.65
C SER A 116 16.78 -33.36 -32.91
N GLY A 117 16.78 -32.43 -31.95
CA GLY A 117 17.26 -31.06 -32.15
C GLY A 117 16.37 -30.23 -33.08
N ASP A 118 15.27 -30.81 -33.58
CA ASP A 118 14.31 -30.15 -34.44
C ASP A 118 13.06 -29.79 -33.62
N LEU A 119 12.93 -28.50 -33.31
CA LEU A 119 11.77 -27.95 -32.60
C LEU A 119 10.48 -27.98 -33.43
N GLN A 120 10.59 -28.19 -34.74
CA GLN A 120 9.46 -28.36 -35.67
C GLN A 120 9.08 -29.83 -35.89
N SER A 121 9.79 -30.76 -35.24
CA SER A 121 9.54 -32.20 -35.38
C SER A 121 8.09 -32.58 -35.00
N TYR A 122 7.64 -33.64 -35.67
CA TYR A 122 6.28 -34.17 -35.77
C TYR A 122 5.38 -33.88 -34.55
N LYS A 123 4.38 -32.99 -34.72
CA LYS A 123 3.23 -32.96 -33.81
C LYS A 123 2.38 -34.17 -34.12
N PHE A 124 2.22 -35.12 -33.19
CA PHE A 124 1.08 -36.04 -33.27
C PHE A 124 -0.17 -35.20 -33.48
N ARG A 125 -0.86 -35.40 -34.61
CA ARG A 125 -1.92 -34.52 -35.16
C ARG A 125 -3.11 -34.25 -34.22
N ASN A 126 -3.13 -34.83 -33.02
CA ASN A 126 -4.26 -34.81 -32.09
C ASN A 126 -3.96 -34.13 -30.73
N VAL A 127 -2.83 -33.46 -30.56
CA VAL A 127 -2.53 -32.75 -29.30
C VAL A 127 -3.09 -31.34 -29.35
N LEU A 128 -4.17 -31.10 -28.60
CA LEU A 128 -4.73 -29.76 -28.39
C LEU A 128 -3.70 -28.90 -27.64
N THR A 129 -3.10 -27.92 -28.31
CA THR A 129 -2.31 -26.89 -27.64
C THR A 129 -3.22 -25.98 -26.83
N THR A 130 -2.98 -25.93 -25.52
CA THR A 130 -3.63 -25.03 -24.56
C THR A 130 -2.87 -23.70 -24.41
N ALA A 131 -2.03 -23.37 -25.38
CA ALA A 131 -1.17 -22.19 -25.36
C ALA A 131 -2.02 -20.91 -25.52
N THR A 132 -2.45 -20.36 -24.40
CA THR A 132 -3.16 -19.09 -24.30
C THR A 132 -2.25 -18.03 -23.69
N CYS A 133 -2.21 -16.83 -24.24
CA CYS A 133 -1.43 -15.71 -23.72
C CYS A 133 -2.35 -14.62 -23.18
N LEU A 134 -2.04 -14.09 -22.00
CA LEU A 134 -2.70 -12.93 -21.40
C LEU A 134 -1.63 -11.85 -21.14
N SER A 135 -1.85 -10.64 -21.63
CA SER A 135 -0.95 -9.51 -21.36
C SER A 135 -1.60 -8.53 -20.37
N LEU A 136 -0.98 -8.34 -19.21
CA LEU A 136 -1.38 -7.40 -18.17
C LEU A 136 -0.43 -6.18 -18.16
N ILE A 137 -0.89 -5.06 -18.71
CA ILE A 137 -0.04 -3.87 -18.92
C ILE A 137 -0.57 -2.66 -18.16
N GLY A 138 0.30 -1.97 -17.42
CA GLY A 138 -0.06 -0.73 -16.72
C GLY A 138 1.13 -0.06 -16.05
N CYS A 139 0.99 1.21 -15.66
CA CYS A 139 2.08 1.98 -15.05
C CYS A 139 2.64 1.31 -13.78
N SER A 140 3.90 1.56 -13.44
CA SER A 140 4.46 1.11 -12.17
C SER A 140 3.66 1.70 -11.01
N GLY A 141 3.45 0.91 -9.95
CA GLY A 141 2.55 1.30 -8.87
C GLY A 141 1.06 1.18 -9.20
N SER A 142 0.63 0.70 -10.37
CA SER A 142 -0.82 0.53 -10.60
C SER A 142 -1.47 -0.66 -9.85
N GLY A 143 -0.69 -1.44 -9.09
CA GLY A 143 -1.18 -2.59 -8.31
C GLY A 143 -1.25 -3.92 -9.06
N LYS A 144 -0.66 -4.02 -10.27
CA LYS A 144 -0.66 -5.26 -11.10
C LYS A 144 -0.10 -6.47 -10.37
N SER A 145 1.17 -6.40 -9.96
CA SER A 145 1.87 -7.53 -9.34
C SER A 145 1.23 -7.89 -7.99
N SER A 146 0.90 -6.89 -7.16
CA SER A 146 0.20 -7.11 -5.88
C SER A 146 -1.17 -7.79 -6.07
N THR A 147 -1.95 -7.36 -7.06
CA THR A 147 -3.25 -7.99 -7.37
C THR A 147 -3.06 -9.41 -7.89
N LEU A 148 -2.10 -9.61 -8.79
CA LEU A 148 -1.79 -10.92 -9.33
C LEU A 148 -1.35 -11.88 -8.22
N ASP A 149 -0.43 -11.47 -7.36
CA ASP A 149 0.08 -12.29 -6.26
C ASP A 149 -1.05 -12.66 -5.29
N ARG A 150 -1.94 -11.71 -4.99
CA ARG A 150 -3.11 -11.95 -4.14
C ARG A 150 -4.10 -12.92 -4.79
N ILE A 151 -4.33 -12.84 -6.10
CA ILE A 151 -5.15 -13.81 -6.84
C ILE A 151 -4.49 -15.18 -6.83
N LEU A 152 -3.21 -15.28 -7.16
CA LEU A 152 -2.49 -16.55 -7.22
C LEU A 152 -2.42 -17.24 -5.84
N ALA A 153 -2.33 -16.46 -4.75
CA ALA A 153 -2.37 -16.96 -3.38
C ALA A 153 -3.70 -17.66 -3.01
N THR A 154 -4.77 -17.46 -3.78
CA THR A 154 -6.02 -18.23 -3.62
C THR A 154 -5.93 -19.67 -4.14
N TYR A 155 -4.85 -20.00 -4.87
CA TYR A 155 -4.60 -21.33 -5.40
C TYR A 155 -3.42 -21.98 -4.65
N PRO A 156 -3.52 -23.26 -4.24
CA PRO A 156 -2.37 -23.97 -3.70
C PRO A 156 -1.29 -24.07 -4.76
N GLN A 157 -0.09 -23.58 -4.47
CA GLN A 157 0.96 -23.54 -5.47
C GLN A 157 1.47 -24.94 -5.86
N VAL A 158 1.67 -25.81 -4.86
CA VAL A 158 2.12 -27.20 -5.05
C VAL A 158 1.07 -28.15 -4.49
N ILE A 159 0.59 -29.08 -5.32
CA ILE A 159 -0.38 -30.11 -4.94
C ILE A 159 0.28 -31.49 -5.10
N TYR A 160 0.21 -32.30 -4.05
CA TYR A 160 0.71 -33.67 -4.05
C TYR A 160 -0.43 -34.69 -4.26
N HIS A 161 -0.35 -35.41 -5.37
CA HIS A 161 -1.24 -36.53 -5.70
C HIS A 161 -0.65 -37.82 -5.16
N GLN A 162 -0.96 -38.15 -3.90
CA GLN A 162 -0.43 -39.35 -3.22
C GLN A 162 -0.61 -40.63 -4.03
N GLN A 163 -1.79 -40.82 -4.63
CA GLN A 163 -2.16 -42.00 -5.42
C GLN A 163 -1.30 -42.17 -6.68
N HIS A 164 -0.76 -41.08 -7.21
CA HIS A 164 0.06 -41.06 -8.43
C HIS A 164 1.54 -40.76 -8.13
N ASN A 165 1.88 -40.53 -6.86
CA ASN A 165 3.18 -40.02 -6.41
C ASN A 165 3.67 -38.83 -7.27
N PHE A 166 2.78 -37.87 -7.52
CA PHE A 166 3.00 -36.79 -8.48
C PHE A 166 2.85 -35.41 -7.82
N PHE A 167 3.77 -34.49 -8.12
CA PHE A 167 3.68 -33.08 -7.69
C PHE A 167 3.21 -32.21 -8.86
N GLN A 168 2.05 -31.61 -8.70
CA GLN A 168 1.47 -30.62 -9.60
C GLN A 168 1.85 -29.20 -9.15
N LEU A 169 2.20 -28.34 -10.11
CA LEU A 169 2.38 -26.90 -9.89
C LEU A 169 1.22 -26.10 -10.48
N SER A 170 0.34 -25.55 -9.65
CA SER A 170 -0.82 -24.76 -10.13
C SER A 170 -0.40 -23.54 -10.94
N TYR A 171 0.65 -22.86 -10.50
CA TYR A 171 1.25 -21.72 -11.18
C TYR A 171 2.75 -21.62 -10.89
N LEU A 172 3.48 -21.03 -11.83
CA LEU A 172 4.87 -20.61 -11.64
C LEU A 172 4.98 -19.14 -12.00
N LYS A 173 5.47 -18.30 -11.07
CA LYS A 173 5.77 -16.89 -11.32
C LYS A 173 7.27 -16.68 -11.39
N ILE A 174 7.73 -16.03 -12.46
CA ILE A 174 9.13 -15.65 -12.66
C ILE A 174 9.22 -14.15 -12.99
N GLU A 175 10.32 -13.52 -12.59
CA GLU A 175 10.64 -12.15 -13.00
C GLU A 175 11.66 -12.14 -14.14
N CYS A 176 11.55 -11.18 -15.05
CA CYS A 176 12.57 -10.94 -16.05
C CYS A 176 13.90 -10.48 -15.41
N PRO A 177 15.03 -11.11 -15.76
CA PRO A 177 16.31 -10.85 -15.13
C PRO A 177 16.83 -9.45 -15.45
N ASN A 178 17.58 -8.84 -14.53
CA ASN A 178 18.10 -7.47 -14.67
C ASN A 178 19.10 -7.30 -15.84
N ASN A 179 19.77 -8.38 -16.22
CA ASN A 179 20.66 -8.40 -17.39
C ASN A 179 19.87 -8.42 -18.72
N GLY A 180 18.55 -8.65 -18.66
CA GLY A 180 17.64 -8.68 -19.80
C GLY A 180 17.88 -9.84 -20.78
N SER A 181 18.57 -10.91 -20.37
CA SER A 181 18.90 -12.04 -21.25
C SER A 181 17.78 -13.09 -21.30
N GLN A 182 17.43 -13.53 -22.51
CA GLN A 182 16.48 -14.63 -22.76
C GLN A 182 16.95 -15.95 -22.13
N GLN A 183 18.25 -16.25 -22.20
CA GLN A 183 18.81 -17.44 -21.53
C GLN A 183 18.65 -17.33 -20.01
N SER A 184 18.90 -16.14 -19.45
CA SER A 184 18.76 -15.92 -18.00
C SER A 184 17.31 -16.03 -17.55
N LEU A 185 16.33 -15.67 -18.39
CA LEU A 185 14.91 -15.90 -18.12
C LEU A 185 14.60 -17.41 -18.06
N CYS A 186 15.11 -18.19 -19.01
CA CYS A 186 14.94 -19.64 -19.02
C CYS A 186 15.58 -20.30 -17.78
N LEU A 187 16.77 -19.83 -17.38
CA LEU A 187 17.41 -20.31 -16.14
C LEU A 187 16.60 -19.95 -14.89
N ASN A 188 16.01 -18.76 -14.85
CA ASN A 188 15.14 -18.35 -13.74
C ASN A 188 13.89 -19.24 -13.62
N PHE A 189 13.34 -19.69 -14.75
CA PHE A 189 12.28 -20.71 -14.75
C PHE A 189 12.69 -21.99 -14.03
N PHE A 190 13.85 -22.57 -14.38
CA PHE A 190 14.32 -23.80 -13.73
C PHE A 190 14.59 -23.58 -12.25
N ARG A 191 15.20 -22.44 -11.89
CA ARG A 191 15.47 -22.07 -10.51
C ARG A 191 14.21 -21.96 -9.66
N GLU A 192 13.16 -21.33 -10.19
CA GLU A 192 11.89 -21.21 -9.46
C GLU A 192 11.18 -22.57 -9.33
N VAL A 193 11.29 -23.47 -10.32
CA VAL A 193 10.80 -24.85 -10.15
C VAL A 193 11.59 -25.58 -9.05
N ASP A 194 12.92 -25.48 -9.08
CA ASP A 194 13.80 -26.11 -8.08
C ASP A 194 13.54 -25.62 -6.67
N LYS A 195 13.33 -24.31 -6.51
CA LYS A 195 12.97 -23.71 -5.23
C LYS A 195 11.67 -24.26 -4.66
N ARG A 196 10.68 -24.55 -5.51
CA ARG A 196 9.36 -25.05 -5.07
C ARG A 196 9.34 -26.55 -4.85
N LEU A 197 10.10 -27.32 -5.61
CA LEU A 197 10.03 -28.79 -5.59
C LEU A 197 11.26 -29.48 -4.99
N GLY A 198 12.32 -28.74 -4.66
CA GLY A 198 13.59 -29.31 -4.21
C GLY A 198 14.31 -30.10 -5.31
N THR A 199 14.08 -29.75 -6.58
CA THR A 199 14.71 -30.38 -7.74
C THR A 199 16.05 -29.71 -8.09
N ASN A 200 16.70 -30.15 -9.17
CA ASN A 200 18.00 -29.64 -9.59
C ASN A 200 18.06 -29.37 -11.11
N TYR A 201 16.96 -28.89 -11.67
CA TYR A 201 16.78 -28.58 -13.08
C TYR A 201 17.71 -27.47 -13.56
N GLU A 202 17.97 -26.44 -12.76
CA GLU A 202 18.86 -25.34 -13.14
C GLU A 202 20.26 -25.86 -13.46
N ASN A 203 20.81 -26.74 -12.61
CA ASN A 203 22.12 -27.33 -12.87
C ASN A 203 22.05 -28.38 -13.99
N SER A 204 21.08 -29.30 -13.99
CA SER A 204 21.02 -30.37 -14.99
C SER A 204 20.77 -29.84 -16.41
N HIS A 205 20.00 -28.76 -16.54
CA HIS A 205 19.62 -28.18 -17.82
C HIS A 205 20.42 -26.94 -18.20
N GLY A 206 20.98 -26.22 -17.22
CA GLY A 206 21.80 -25.01 -17.43
C GLY A 206 23.28 -25.29 -17.72
N LEU A 207 23.75 -26.53 -17.58
CA LEU A 207 25.12 -26.90 -17.93
C LEU A 207 25.38 -26.86 -19.46
N ARG A 208 26.49 -26.20 -19.83
CA ARG A 208 27.14 -26.16 -21.17
C ARG A 208 26.37 -25.47 -22.30
N GLY A 209 26.51 -24.15 -22.44
CA GLY A 209 26.44 -23.45 -23.74
C GLY A 209 25.16 -23.65 -24.57
N ARG A 210 24.05 -24.06 -23.96
CA ARG A 210 22.80 -24.36 -24.69
C ARG A 210 22.18 -23.08 -25.24
N GLY A 211 21.76 -23.15 -26.50
CA GLY A 211 20.99 -22.08 -27.13
C GLY A 211 19.63 -21.90 -26.48
N VAL A 212 19.05 -20.71 -26.61
CA VAL A 212 17.67 -20.39 -26.17
C VAL A 212 16.66 -21.43 -26.69
N PRO A 213 16.69 -21.89 -27.95
CA PRO A 213 15.70 -22.84 -28.45
C PRO A 213 15.74 -24.19 -27.71
N THR A 214 16.93 -24.70 -27.36
CA THR A 214 17.09 -25.90 -26.54
C THR A 214 16.57 -25.70 -25.12
N LEU A 215 16.78 -24.52 -24.53
CA LEU A 215 16.25 -24.20 -23.21
C LEU A 215 14.72 -24.17 -23.21
N LEU A 216 14.09 -23.62 -24.26
CA LEU A 216 12.63 -23.64 -24.41
C LEU A 216 12.05 -25.06 -24.53
N ALA A 217 12.74 -25.97 -25.23
CA ALA A 217 12.35 -27.39 -25.27
C ALA A 217 12.39 -28.03 -23.87
N LEU A 218 13.46 -27.76 -23.10
CA LEU A 218 13.61 -28.27 -21.75
C LEU A 218 12.58 -27.65 -20.79
N MET A 219 12.26 -26.37 -20.95
CA MET A 219 11.17 -25.74 -20.21
C MET A 219 9.83 -26.44 -20.50
N SER A 220 9.56 -26.78 -21.77
CA SER A 220 8.38 -27.55 -22.16
C SER A 220 8.34 -28.93 -21.47
N GLN A 221 9.48 -29.63 -21.44
CA GLN A 221 9.58 -30.92 -20.75
C GLN A 221 9.27 -30.77 -19.25
N VAL A 222 9.93 -29.85 -18.55
CA VAL A 222 9.72 -29.62 -17.12
C VAL A 222 8.28 -29.16 -16.83
N ALA A 223 7.70 -28.31 -17.68
CA ALA A 223 6.31 -27.86 -17.56
C ALA A 223 5.30 -29.01 -17.64
N ASN A 224 5.58 -30.03 -18.45
CA ASN A 224 4.77 -31.24 -18.53
C ASN A 224 5.06 -32.18 -17.34
N GLU A 225 6.33 -32.43 -17.02
CA GLU A 225 6.74 -33.31 -15.90
C GLU A 225 6.19 -32.87 -14.55
N ARG A 226 6.03 -31.56 -14.34
CA ARG A 226 5.51 -30.99 -13.07
C ARG A 226 4.10 -30.46 -13.17
N ALA A 227 3.42 -30.71 -14.30
CA ALA A 227 2.09 -30.22 -14.61
C ALA A 227 1.92 -28.74 -14.20
N ILE A 228 2.72 -27.84 -14.79
CA ILE A 228 2.62 -26.41 -14.52
C ILE A 228 1.33 -25.86 -15.16
N GLY A 229 0.39 -25.35 -14.36
CA GLY A 229 -0.91 -24.88 -14.85
C GLY A 229 -0.83 -23.59 -15.66
N VAL A 230 -0.12 -22.58 -15.13
CA VAL A 230 0.14 -21.29 -15.80
C VAL A 230 1.55 -20.78 -15.48
N LEU A 231 2.19 -20.16 -16.46
CA LEU A 231 3.46 -19.45 -16.29
C LEU A 231 3.22 -17.94 -16.28
N VAL A 232 3.58 -17.26 -15.21
CA VAL A 232 3.59 -15.79 -15.14
C VAL A 232 5.01 -15.28 -15.32
N ILE A 233 5.18 -14.35 -16.25
CA ILE A 233 6.44 -13.63 -16.48
C ILE A 233 6.19 -12.15 -16.15
N ASP A 234 6.76 -11.68 -15.05
CA ASP A 234 6.64 -10.28 -14.59
C ASP A 234 7.81 -9.42 -15.05
N GLU A 235 7.60 -8.11 -15.07
CA GLU A 235 8.57 -7.09 -15.45
C GLU A 235 9.15 -7.30 -16.87
N ILE A 236 8.32 -7.72 -17.82
CA ILE A 236 8.74 -8.06 -19.20
C ILE A 236 9.47 -6.92 -19.92
N GLN A 237 9.22 -5.67 -19.55
CA GLN A 237 9.94 -4.49 -20.06
C GLN A 237 11.45 -4.50 -19.76
N ARG A 238 11.91 -5.30 -18.78
CA ARG A 238 13.34 -5.41 -18.41
C ARG A 238 14.17 -6.17 -19.44
N LEU A 239 13.51 -6.94 -20.31
CA LEU A 239 14.19 -7.74 -21.31
C LEU A 239 14.90 -6.80 -22.30
N LYS A 240 16.24 -6.82 -22.32
CA LYS A 240 17.05 -5.80 -23.01
C LYS A 240 17.22 -6.16 -24.47
N ILE A 241 16.84 -5.22 -25.31
CA ILE A 241 17.01 -5.26 -26.76
C ILE A 241 18.39 -4.72 -27.11
N ARG A 242 19.29 -5.55 -27.64
CA ARG A 242 20.53 -5.03 -28.26
C ARG A 242 20.19 -4.51 -29.67
N LYS A 243 20.21 -3.18 -29.85
CA LYS A 243 20.00 -2.43 -31.12
C LYS A 243 18.57 -2.46 -31.69
N ALA A 244 18.30 -1.61 -32.68
CA ALA A 244 16.98 -1.36 -33.28
C ALA A 244 16.24 -2.62 -33.81
N VAL A 245 16.98 -3.70 -34.09
CA VAL A 245 16.46 -5.01 -34.56
C VAL A 245 15.88 -5.87 -33.42
N GLY A 246 16.14 -5.57 -32.14
CA GLY A 246 15.74 -6.50 -31.08
C GLY A 246 14.28 -6.38 -30.59
N ARG A 247 13.46 -5.46 -31.13
CA ARG A 247 12.01 -5.46 -30.86
C ARG A 247 11.36 -6.69 -31.47
N GLU A 248 11.65 -6.99 -32.72
CA GLU A 248 11.18 -8.19 -33.42
C GLU A 248 11.70 -9.45 -32.74
N GLN A 249 12.99 -9.49 -32.38
CA GLN A 249 13.59 -10.65 -31.68
C GLN A 249 12.96 -10.91 -30.29
N MET A 250 12.52 -9.87 -29.58
CA MET A 250 11.80 -10.04 -28.31
C MET A 250 10.40 -10.64 -28.56
N LEU A 251 9.67 -10.13 -29.56
CA LEU A 251 8.35 -10.64 -29.93
C LEU A 251 8.45 -12.09 -30.36
N GLU A 252 9.38 -12.41 -31.26
CA GLU A 252 9.67 -13.76 -31.74
C GLU A 252 9.97 -14.71 -30.59
N PHE A 253 10.78 -14.29 -29.61
CA PHE A 253 11.06 -15.11 -28.44
C PHE A 253 9.81 -15.45 -27.61
N PHE A 254 8.93 -14.48 -27.35
CA PHE A 254 7.70 -14.76 -26.59
C PHE A 254 6.70 -15.60 -27.40
N VAL A 255 6.60 -15.39 -28.72
CA VAL A 255 5.85 -16.26 -29.61
C VAL A 255 6.42 -17.69 -29.56
N GLU A 256 7.73 -17.87 -29.64
CA GLU A 256 8.41 -19.16 -29.57
C GLU A 256 8.20 -19.82 -28.21
N LEU A 257 8.31 -19.07 -27.11
CA LEU A 257 8.09 -19.54 -25.75
C LEU A 257 6.66 -20.08 -25.58
N VAL A 258 5.65 -19.29 -25.94
CA VAL A 258 4.24 -19.69 -25.80
C VAL A 258 3.96 -20.94 -26.65
N ASN A 259 4.47 -20.99 -27.88
CA ASN A 259 4.25 -22.11 -28.79
C ASN A 259 5.01 -23.39 -28.39
N THR A 260 6.21 -23.25 -27.82
CA THR A 260 7.09 -24.37 -27.49
C THR A 260 6.79 -24.96 -26.12
N VAL A 261 6.61 -24.11 -25.10
CA VAL A 261 6.33 -24.57 -23.73
C VAL A 261 4.93 -25.20 -23.66
N GLY A 262 3.96 -24.67 -24.42
CA GLY A 262 2.65 -25.31 -24.60
C GLY A 262 1.70 -25.19 -23.40
N ILE A 263 2.05 -24.37 -22.41
CA ILE A 263 1.19 -24.01 -21.28
C ILE A 263 0.70 -22.56 -21.42
N PRO A 264 -0.41 -22.19 -20.76
CA PRO A 264 -0.84 -20.80 -20.63
C PRO A 264 0.25 -19.89 -20.05
N VAL A 265 0.41 -18.69 -20.63
CA VAL A 265 1.41 -17.69 -20.20
C VAL A 265 0.75 -16.34 -19.92
N ILE A 266 1.07 -15.74 -18.76
CA ILE A 266 0.67 -14.39 -18.39
C ILE A 266 1.90 -13.48 -18.44
N LEU A 267 1.87 -12.47 -19.28
CA LEU A 267 2.93 -11.47 -19.42
C LEU A 267 2.51 -10.21 -18.65
N VAL A 268 3.29 -9.81 -17.65
CA VAL A 268 3.03 -8.60 -16.85
C VAL A 268 4.10 -7.56 -17.12
N GLY A 269 3.68 -6.33 -17.40
CA GLY A 269 4.63 -5.27 -17.72
C GLY A 269 4.09 -3.85 -17.69
N THR A 270 4.98 -2.91 -18.01
CA THR A 270 4.62 -1.49 -18.18
C THR A 270 4.26 -1.17 -19.62
N PRO A 271 3.60 -0.03 -19.90
CA PRO A 271 3.27 0.41 -21.26
C PRO A 271 4.44 0.45 -22.26
N LYS A 272 5.70 0.40 -21.81
CA LYS A 272 6.86 0.19 -22.69
C LYS A 272 6.84 -1.16 -23.42
N ALA A 273 6.25 -2.16 -22.79
CA ALA A 273 6.04 -3.48 -23.34
C ALA A 273 4.75 -3.61 -24.19
N ARG A 274 4.05 -2.50 -24.46
CA ARG A 274 2.86 -2.46 -25.32
C ARG A 274 3.05 -3.16 -26.68
N PRO A 275 4.20 -3.11 -27.37
CA PRO A 275 4.39 -3.87 -28.61
C PRO A 275 4.18 -5.38 -28.45
N LEU A 276 4.33 -5.95 -27.25
CA LEU A 276 4.06 -7.37 -26.99
C LEU A 276 2.57 -7.74 -27.17
N PHE A 277 1.65 -6.78 -27.27
CA PHE A 277 0.29 -7.06 -27.73
C PHE A 277 0.24 -7.64 -29.15
N GLU A 278 1.27 -7.42 -29.97
CA GLU A 278 1.38 -8.06 -31.28
C GLU A 278 1.66 -9.57 -31.16
N VAL A 279 2.36 -10.01 -30.10
CA VAL A 279 2.53 -11.45 -29.78
C VAL A 279 1.18 -12.09 -29.53
N GLU A 280 0.28 -11.39 -28.83
CA GLU A 280 -1.10 -11.82 -28.65
C GLU A 280 -1.80 -11.94 -30.00
N LEU A 281 -1.77 -10.93 -30.86
CA LEU A 281 -2.43 -10.99 -32.18
C LEU A 281 -1.86 -12.08 -33.12
N GLN A 282 -0.58 -12.41 -32.99
CA GLN A 282 0.08 -13.45 -33.77
C GLN A 282 -0.14 -14.86 -33.19
N SER A 283 -0.14 -14.99 -31.86
CA SER A 283 -0.30 -16.27 -31.13
C SER A 283 -1.77 -16.63 -30.89
N ALA A 284 -2.65 -15.64 -30.72
CA ALA A 284 -4.10 -15.76 -30.47
C ALA A 284 -4.93 -16.00 -31.73
N ARG A 285 -4.30 -16.28 -32.89
CA ARG A 285 -5.03 -16.85 -34.05
C ARG A 285 -5.71 -18.19 -33.73
N ARG A 286 -5.49 -18.76 -32.54
CA ARG A 286 -6.09 -20.01 -32.08
C ARG A 286 -6.67 -19.87 -30.66
N THR A 287 -7.94 -19.43 -30.64
CA THR A 287 -9.03 -20.06 -29.85
C THR A 287 -9.45 -19.50 -28.48
N THR A 288 -8.87 -18.46 -27.88
CA THR A 288 -9.54 -17.82 -26.73
C THR A 288 -9.20 -16.33 -26.63
N GLY A 289 -10.17 -15.46 -26.87
CA GLY A 289 -10.08 -14.01 -26.64
C GLY A 289 -10.00 -13.62 -25.16
N ILE A 290 -9.15 -14.31 -24.37
CA ILE A 290 -8.83 -13.96 -22.97
C ILE A 290 -8.21 -12.56 -22.92
N GLY A 291 -7.63 -12.10 -24.02
CA GLY A 291 -7.41 -10.70 -24.31
C GLY A 291 -6.23 -10.10 -23.57
N SER A 292 -5.99 -8.83 -23.85
CA SER A 292 -5.17 -7.95 -23.03
C SER A 292 -6.00 -7.33 -21.90
N VAL A 293 -5.35 -7.09 -20.75
CA VAL A 293 -5.87 -6.23 -19.70
C VAL A 293 -4.97 -5.01 -19.60
N TYR A 294 -5.52 -3.86 -19.96
CA TYR A 294 -4.89 -2.58 -19.67
C TYR A 294 -5.27 -2.18 -18.24
N TRP A 295 -4.29 -2.27 -17.33
CA TRP A 295 -4.43 -1.90 -15.93
C TRP A 295 -4.33 -0.38 -15.80
N GLN A 296 -5.42 0.29 -16.17
CA GLN A 296 -5.54 1.74 -16.18
C GLN A 296 -5.78 2.29 -14.77
N PRO A 297 -5.41 3.55 -14.52
CA PRO A 297 -5.84 4.26 -13.33
C PRO A 297 -7.37 4.28 -13.24
N MET A 298 -7.90 4.24 -12.02
CA MET A 298 -9.33 4.26 -11.79
C MET A 298 -9.92 5.60 -12.23
N PRO A 299 -10.98 5.63 -13.04
CA PRO A 299 -11.60 6.89 -13.45
C PRO A 299 -12.36 7.52 -12.27
N GLN A 300 -12.36 8.86 -12.19
CA GLN A 300 -13.11 9.61 -11.15
C GLN A 300 -14.61 9.34 -11.23
N TYR A 301 -15.12 9.30 -12.46
CA TYR A 301 -16.54 9.13 -12.78
C TYR A 301 -16.74 7.86 -13.59
N PRO A 302 -17.84 7.12 -13.37
CA PRO A 302 -18.18 5.96 -14.17
C PRO A 302 -18.51 6.40 -15.61
N GLU A 303 -18.21 5.55 -16.58
CA GLU A 303 -18.60 5.79 -17.99
C GLU A 303 -20.12 5.87 -18.15
N ASN A 304 -20.85 5.07 -17.37
CA ASN A 304 -22.29 5.10 -17.31
C ASN A 304 -22.76 5.81 -16.01
N PRO A 305 -23.47 6.96 -16.12
CA PRO A 305 -23.97 7.70 -14.96
C PRO A 305 -24.88 6.90 -14.02
N ASN A 306 -25.49 5.82 -14.51
CA ASN A 306 -26.38 4.97 -13.72
C ASN A 306 -25.63 3.93 -12.86
N VAL A 307 -24.30 3.84 -12.99
CA VAL A 307 -23.46 2.90 -12.23
C VAL A 307 -22.84 3.63 -11.04
N LYS A 308 -22.75 2.95 -9.89
CA LYS A 308 -22.07 3.51 -8.72
C LYS A 308 -20.58 3.71 -9.02
N SER A 309 -20.05 4.90 -8.72
CA SER A 309 -18.63 5.20 -8.89
C SER A 309 -17.77 4.31 -7.99
N GLU A 310 -16.90 3.49 -8.61
CA GLU A 310 -15.89 2.71 -7.88
C GLU A 310 -14.91 3.63 -7.13
N TRP A 311 -14.60 4.80 -7.68
CA TRP A 311 -13.76 5.81 -7.04
C TRP A 311 -14.35 6.33 -5.74
N VAL A 312 -15.65 6.62 -5.72
CA VAL A 312 -16.35 7.05 -4.50
C VAL A 312 -16.38 5.91 -3.48
N ALA A 313 -16.65 4.68 -3.91
CA ALA A 313 -16.64 3.52 -3.01
C ALA A 313 -15.24 3.25 -2.42
N PHE A 314 -14.18 3.38 -3.22
CA PHE A 314 -12.80 3.20 -2.81
C PHE A 314 -12.36 4.27 -1.80
N THR A 315 -12.54 5.54 -2.15
CA THR A 315 -12.13 6.66 -1.30
C THR A 315 -12.91 6.70 0.00
N ASN A 316 -14.23 6.44 -0.02
CA ASN A 316 -15.03 6.37 1.20
C ASN A 316 -14.63 5.23 2.12
N LYS A 317 -14.19 4.09 1.58
CA LYS A 317 -13.70 2.98 2.41
C LYS A 317 -12.35 3.32 3.03
N LEU A 318 -11.42 3.84 2.23
CA LEU A 318 -10.09 4.22 2.70
C LEU A 318 -10.14 5.33 3.75
N TRP A 319 -11.05 6.31 3.59
CA TRP A 319 -11.25 7.42 4.52
C TRP A 319 -11.67 6.99 5.94
N LYS A 320 -12.19 5.78 6.11
CA LYS A 320 -12.53 5.25 7.44
C LYS A 320 -11.30 5.04 8.32
N TYR A 321 -10.13 4.80 7.71
CA TYR A 321 -8.89 4.45 8.37
C TYR A 321 -8.03 5.69 8.65
N GLN A 322 -8.55 6.56 9.52
CA GLN A 322 -7.86 7.77 9.98
C GLN A 322 -7.48 7.64 11.45
N TRP A 323 -6.18 7.62 11.76
CA TRP A 323 -5.66 7.65 13.13
C TRP A 323 -5.30 9.07 13.56
N LEU A 324 -6.26 9.99 13.41
CA LEU A 324 -6.11 11.41 13.71
C LEU A 324 -7.15 11.87 14.73
N ASN A 325 -6.73 12.71 15.68
CA ASN A 325 -7.62 13.16 16.77
C ASN A 325 -8.73 14.10 16.29
N ARG A 326 -8.46 14.94 15.29
CA ARG A 326 -9.42 15.88 14.69
C ARG A 326 -9.84 15.41 13.29
N ARG A 327 -10.06 14.10 13.14
CA ARG A 327 -10.48 13.48 11.88
C ARG A 327 -11.87 13.94 11.45
N ASP A 328 -12.10 13.94 10.15
CA ASP A 328 -13.43 14.13 9.57
C ASP A 328 -14.05 12.76 9.28
N GLU A 329 -15.25 12.48 9.80
CA GLU A 329 -15.93 11.20 9.58
C GLU A 329 -16.41 11.03 8.14
N VAL A 330 -16.78 12.14 7.49
CA VAL A 330 -17.31 12.16 6.13
C VAL A 330 -16.28 12.78 5.19
N LEU A 331 -16.00 12.08 4.09
CA LEU A 331 -15.14 12.58 3.02
C LEU A 331 -15.91 13.61 2.19
N THR A 332 -15.45 14.87 2.22
CA THR A 332 -16.00 15.95 1.39
C THR A 332 -15.59 15.81 -0.07
N ASP A 333 -16.42 16.34 -0.97
CA ASP A 333 -16.14 16.32 -2.41
C ASP A 333 -14.86 17.10 -2.74
N GLU A 334 -14.61 18.22 -2.06
CA GLU A 334 -13.38 19.01 -2.23
C GLU A 334 -12.10 18.21 -1.97
N ILE A 335 -12.08 17.42 -0.89
CA ILE A 335 -10.93 16.57 -0.56
C ILE A 335 -10.82 15.43 -1.57
N ARG A 336 -11.94 14.81 -1.94
CA ARG A 336 -11.98 13.71 -2.92
C ARG A 336 -11.47 14.16 -4.29
N ASP A 337 -11.87 15.34 -4.74
CA ASP A 337 -11.44 15.91 -6.01
C ASP A 337 -9.96 16.30 -5.99
N CYS A 338 -9.49 16.88 -4.88
CA CYS A 338 -8.07 17.12 -4.68
C CYS A 338 -7.26 15.82 -4.71
N TRP A 339 -7.78 14.75 -4.10
CA TRP A 339 -7.12 13.45 -4.08
C TRP A 339 -7.01 12.86 -5.47
N TYR A 340 -8.07 12.97 -6.27
CA TYR A 340 -8.05 12.56 -7.67
C TYR A 340 -7.09 13.40 -8.50
N ASP A 341 -7.10 14.72 -8.35
CA ASP A 341 -6.17 15.61 -9.09
C ASP A 341 -4.70 15.26 -8.81
N LEU A 342 -4.35 14.97 -7.55
CA LEU A 342 -2.98 14.66 -7.14
C LEU A 342 -2.54 13.22 -7.46
N SER A 343 -3.49 12.28 -7.66
CA SER A 343 -3.16 10.86 -7.88
C SER A 343 -3.48 10.36 -9.28
N GLN A 344 -4.34 11.06 -10.01
CA GLN A 344 -4.92 10.68 -11.30
C GLN A 344 -5.51 9.25 -11.29
N GLY A 345 -6.04 8.81 -10.14
CA GLY A 345 -6.66 7.49 -9.99
C GLY A 345 -5.68 6.31 -9.84
N VAL A 346 -4.38 6.57 -9.69
CA VAL A 346 -3.38 5.51 -9.44
C VAL A 346 -3.45 5.07 -7.97
N LEU A 347 -4.07 3.91 -7.72
CA LEU A 347 -4.42 3.44 -6.37
C LEU A 347 -3.26 3.45 -5.35
N ASP A 348 -2.06 3.02 -5.75
CA ASP A 348 -0.87 3.06 -4.90
C ASP A 348 -0.50 4.49 -4.47
N ILE A 349 -0.63 5.46 -5.38
CA ILE A 349 -0.39 6.88 -5.09
C ILE A 349 -1.49 7.42 -4.17
N VAL A 350 -2.73 6.97 -4.35
CA VAL A 350 -3.86 7.35 -3.49
C VAL A 350 -3.61 6.92 -2.04
N VAL A 351 -3.26 5.64 -1.83
CA VAL A 351 -2.95 5.09 -0.49
C VAL A 351 -1.72 5.77 0.10
N LYS A 352 -0.63 5.92 -0.66
CA LYS A 352 0.60 6.58 -0.20
C LYS A 352 0.37 8.03 0.19
N LEU A 353 -0.36 8.79 -0.63
CA LEU A 353 -0.68 10.19 -0.33
C LEU A 353 -1.45 10.29 1.00
N PHE A 354 -2.38 9.37 1.25
CA PHE A 354 -3.18 9.34 2.47
C PHE A 354 -2.36 8.96 3.71
N VAL A 355 -1.52 7.93 3.62
CA VAL A 355 -0.60 7.53 4.70
C VAL A 355 0.33 8.68 5.05
N LEU A 356 0.96 9.29 4.05
CA LEU A 356 1.90 10.39 4.24
C LEU A 356 1.21 11.66 4.77
N ALA A 357 -0.01 11.96 4.32
CA ALA A 357 -0.80 13.07 4.84
C ALA A 357 -1.18 12.89 6.31
N GLN A 358 -1.54 11.69 6.74
CA GLN A 358 -1.79 11.39 8.15
C GLN A 358 -0.51 11.59 8.98
N LEU A 359 0.61 11.01 8.57
CA LEU A 359 1.88 11.17 9.29
C LEU A 359 2.31 12.63 9.39
N ARG A 360 2.13 13.42 8.32
CA ARG A 360 2.41 14.86 8.33
C ARG A 360 1.45 15.62 9.26
N ALA A 361 0.17 15.25 9.28
CA ALA A 361 -0.82 15.85 10.19
C ALA A 361 -0.49 15.57 11.66
N ILE A 362 0.01 14.37 11.99
CA ILE A 362 0.49 14.01 13.33
C ILE A 362 1.76 14.81 13.65
N ALA A 363 2.76 14.82 12.77
CA ALA A 363 4.03 15.52 12.98
C ALA A 363 3.86 17.04 13.16
N SER A 364 2.88 17.64 12.48
CA SER A 364 2.57 19.08 12.58
C SER A 364 1.60 19.42 13.71
N LYS A 365 1.11 18.43 14.47
CA LYS A 365 0.07 18.57 15.51
C LYS A 365 -1.26 19.15 15.00
N LEU A 366 -1.46 19.21 13.68
CA LEU A 366 -2.73 19.63 13.08
C LEU A 366 -3.82 18.57 13.33
N GLU A 367 -3.43 17.28 13.34
CA GLU A 367 -4.31 16.14 13.63
C GLU A 367 -5.56 16.09 12.73
N ARG A 368 -5.48 16.67 11.52
CA ARG A 368 -6.56 16.72 10.53
C ARG A 368 -6.00 16.76 9.11
N ILE A 369 -6.63 16.03 8.18
CA ILE A 369 -6.29 16.08 6.75
C ILE A 369 -7.03 17.26 6.12
N THR A 370 -6.30 18.11 5.42
CA THR A 370 -6.85 19.22 4.63
C THR A 370 -6.30 19.19 3.22
N VAL A 371 -6.95 19.91 2.29
CA VAL A 371 -6.45 20.10 0.91
C VAL A 371 -5.01 20.63 0.91
N ASN A 372 -4.67 21.54 1.83
CA ASN A 372 -3.32 22.09 1.94
C ASN A 372 -2.30 21.03 2.37
N VAL A 373 -2.65 20.15 3.31
CA VAL A 373 -1.78 19.04 3.73
C VAL A 373 -1.55 18.09 2.56
N LEU A 374 -2.61 17.69 1.83
CA LEU A 374 -2.49 16.82 0.67
C LEU A 374 -1.59 17.41 -0.42
N ARG A 375 -1.80 18.68 -0.78
CA ARG A 375 -0.96 19.38 -1.78
C ARG A 375 0.49 19.52 -1.32
N SER A 376 0.71 19.81 -0.04
CA SER A 376 2.03 19.91 0.55
C SER A 376 2.77 18.57 0.47
N VAL A 377 2.12 17.46 0.86
CA VAL A 377 2.70 16.10 0.75
C VAL A 377 3.01 15.76 -0.71
N TYR A 378 2.07 16.01 -1.61
CA TYR A 378 2.28 15.79 -3.03
C TYR A 378 3.50 16.54 -3.55
N ASN A 379 3.62 17.82 -3.21
CA ASN A 379 4.71 18.68 -3.68
C ASN A 379 6.05 18.30 -3.08
N ASP A 380 6.12 17.87 -1.83
CA ASP A 380 7.39 17.60 -1.15
C ASP A 380 7.85 16.16 -1.34
N GLU A 381 6.92 15.22 -1.24
CA GLU A 381 7.21 13.80 -1.18
C GLU A 381 6.96 13.17 -2.55
N LEU A 382 5.85 13.44 -3.25
CA LEU A 382 5.59 12.72 -4.51
C LEU A 382 6.30 13.27 -5.76
N LYS A 383 7.27 14.19 -5.62
CA LYS A 383 8.06 14.76 -6.74
C LYS A 383 8.51 13.77 -7.82
N PRO A 384 9.06 12.57 -7.48
CA PRO A 384 9.58 11.65 -8.50
C PRO A 384 8.51 11.15 -9.47
N VAL A 385 7.24 11.09 -9.05
CA VAL A 385 6.13 10.58 -9.88
C VAL A 385 5.32 11.68 -10.56
N HIS A 386 5.59 12.97 -10.29
CA HIS A 386 4.90 14.09 -10.95
C HIS A 386 4.92 14.00 -12.48
N PRO A 387 6.06 13.70 -13.15
CA PRO A 387 6.06 13.60 -14.61
C PRO A 387 5.16 12.50 -15.15
N MET A 388 5.02 11.39 -14.41
CA MET A 388 4.12 10.30 -14.76
C MET A 388 2.65 10.73 -14.62
N LEU A 389 2.32 11.39 -13.52
CA LEU A 389 0.96 11.87 -13.26
C LEU A 389 0.53 12.95 -14.25
N ASP A 390 1.43 13.87 -14.59
CA ASP A 390 1.19 14.87 -15.62
C ASP A 390 0.97 14.24 -17.00
N ALA A 391 1.68 13.16 -17.31
CA ALA A 391 1.48 12.42 -18.54
C ALA A 391 0.12 11.73 -18.60
N ILE A 392 -0.34 11.16 -17.48
CA ILE A 392 -1.68 10.56 -17.34
C ILE A 392 -2.74 11.65 -17.47
N ARG A 393 -2.59 12.79 -16.78
CA ARG A 393 -3.52 13.93 -16.84
C ARG A 393 -3.70 14.47 -18.25
N ARG A 394 -2.62 14.51 -19.04
CA ARG A 394 -2.64 14.94 -20.45
C ARG A 394 -3.16 13.87 -21.41
N GLY A 395 -3.36 12.63 -20.95
CA GLY A 395 -3.81 11.51 -21.78
C GLY A 395 -2.86 11.13 -22.92
N ASN A 396 -1.58 11.53 -22.88
CA ASN A 396 -0.65 11.31 -24.00
C ASN A 396 0.04 9.94 -23.88
N PRO A 397 -0.26 8.96 -24.78
CA PRO A 397 0.27 7.60 -24.66
C PRO A 397 1.79 7.51 -24.73
N THR A 398 2.44 8.43 -25.46
CA THR A 398 3.91 8.42 -25.62
C THR A 398 4.61 8.87 -24.35
N LEU A 399 4.07 9.89 -23.67
CA LEU A 399 4.59 10.37 -22.39
C LEU A 399 4.32 9.35 -21.28
N ILE A 400 3.14 8.72 -21.29
CA ILE A 400 2.80 7.65 -20.34
C ILE A 400 3.80 6.49 -20.47
N ALA A 401 4.11 6.04 -21.69
CA ALA A 401 5.11 4.99 -21.90
C ALA A 401 6.53 5.43 -21.50
N LYS A 402 6.89 6.70 -21.69
CA LYS A 402 8.20 7.22 -21.29
C LYS A 402 8.38 7.19 -19.76
N TYR A 403 7.36 7.62 -19.02
CA TYR A 403 7.41 7.81 -17.57
C TYR A 403 6.76 6.66 -16.78
N SER A 404 6.31 5.59 -17.43
CA SER A 404 5.58 4.49 -16.79
C SER A 404 6.34 3.74 -15.72
N ASP A 405 7.67 3.82 -15.74
CA ASP A 405 8.52 3.07 -14.82
C ASP A 405 8.93 3.92 -13.60
N LEU A 406 8.48 5.19 -13.54
CA LEU A 406 8.73 6.03 -12.38
C LEU A 406 8.01 5.44 -11.16
N ARG A 407 8.75 5.33 -10.07
CA ARG A 407 8.26 4.85 -8.78
C ARG A 407 8.41 5.95 -7.75
N VAL A 408 7.60 5.88 -6.71
CA VAL A 408 7.89 6.64 -5.49
C VAL A 408 9.03 5.92 -4.78
N GLU A 409 10.26 6.33 -5.07
CA GLU A 409 11.45 5.84 -4.38
C GLU A 409 11.53 6.41 -2.96
N ASP A 410 12.23 5.71 -2.07
CA ASP A 410 12.56 6.20 -0.72
C ASP A 410 11.35 6.53 0.18
N ILE A 411 10.21 5.85 -0.01
CA ILE A 411 9.07 5.96 0.92
C ILE A 411 9.53 5.63 2.34
N ASP A 412 10.30 4.55 2.51
CA ASP A 412 10.78 4.14 3.83
C ASP A 412 11.60 5.23 4.50
N LYS A 413 12.49 5.92 3.75
CA LYS A 413 13.26 7.06 4.29
C LYS A 413 12.35 8.20 4.72
N ARG A 414 11.27 8.46 3.98
CA ARG A 414 10.31 9.52 4.29
C ARG A 414 9.45 9.18 5.48
N LEU A 415 8.94 7.94 5.54
CA LEU A 415 8.26 7.39 6.72
C LEU A 415 9.16 7.54 7.95
N LEU A 416 10.43 7.14 7.87
CA LEU A 416 11.42 7.30 8.95
C LEU A 416 11.62 8.76 9.33
N SER A 417 11.74 9.69 8.36
CA SER A 417 11.93 11.12 8.65
C SER A 417 10.71 11.75 9.35
N LEU A 418 9.50 11.35 8.97
CA LEU A 418 8.28 11.81 9.62
C LEU A 418 8.14 11.18 11.00
N GLN A 419 8.46 9.90 11.15
CA GLN A 419 8.50 9.22 12.44
C GLN A 419 9.52 9.85 13.40
N GLN A 420 10.68 10.29 12.92
CA GLN A 420 11.66 11.03 13.73
C GLN A 420 11.07 12.34 14.25
N LYS A 421 10.43 13.13 13.38
CA LYS A 421 9.72 14.35 13.80
C LYS A 421 8.60 14.09 14.80
N ILE A 422 7.91 12.95 14.67
CA ILE A 422 6.88 12.53 15.63
C ILE A 422 7.51 12.13 16.96
N ASN A 423 8.70 11.52 16.96
CA ASN A 423 9.42 11.18 18.19
C ASN A 423 10.01 12.41 18.91
N GLU A 424 10.27 13.49 18.19
CA GLU A 424 10.70 14.76 18.76
C GLU A 424 9.56 15.52 19.46
N ILE A 425 8.31 15.10 19.27
CA ILE A 425 7.18 15.64 20.02
C ILE A 425 7.37 15.23 21.49
N PRO A 426 7.50 16.19 22.42
CA PRO A 426 7.61 15.85 23.84
C PRO A 426 6.41 15.02 24.26
N ASP A 427 6.65 13.91 24.96
CA ASP A 427 5.58 13.18 25.64
C ASP A 427 4.79 14.18 26.50
N GLU A 428 3.46 14.16 26.41
CA GLU A 428 2.63 14.91 27.35
C GLU A 428 3.02 14.49 28.78
N PRO A 429 3.11 15.45 29.72
CA PRO A 429 3.48 15.12 31.09
C PRO A 429 2.54 14.04 31.61
N GLU A 430 3.10 12.99 32.22
CA GLU A 430 2.30 11.93 32.83
C GLU A 430 1.30 12.56 33.81
N LEU A 431 0.02 12.48 33.47
CA LEU A 431 -1.04 12.95 34.33
C LEU A 431 -0.97 12.15 35.64
N PRO A 432 -1.16 12.78 36.80
CA PRO A 432 -0.94 12.12 38.09
C PRO A 432 -1.89 10.94 38.36
N PHE A 433 -2.96 10.80 37.58
CA PHE A 433 -3.90 9.67 37.58
C PHE A 433 -3.73 8.69 36.41
N SER A 434 -2.58 8.68 35.74
CA SER A 434 -2.26 7.77 34.61
C SER A 434 -2.45 6.28 34.94
N ASN A 435 -2.29 5.88 36.21
CA ASN A 435 -2.52 4.50 36.68
C ASN A 435 -4.00 4.11 36.85
N ASN A 436 -4.95 5.05 36.70
CA ASN A 436 -6.39 4.80 36.85
C ASN A 436 -7.12 4.99 35.51
N GLU A 437 -7.45 3.87 34.83
CA GLU A 437 -8.14 3.87 33.54
C GLU A 437 -9.46 4.65 33.55
N GLN A 438 -10.20 4.62 34.66
CA GLN A 438 -11.48 5.32 34.78
C GLN A 438 -11.28 6.83 34.89
N ALA A 439 -10.28 7.27 35.66
CA ALA A 439 -9.93 8.69 35.79
C ALA A 439 -9.40 9.28 34.48
N MET A 440 -8.60 8.50 33.75
CA MET A 440 -8.06 8.91 32.46
C MET A 440 -9.16 9.01 31.39
N ARG A 441 -10.14 8.09 31.41
CA ARG A 441 -11.32 8.14 30.54
C ARG A 441 -12.22 9.33 30.85
N LEU A 442 -12.39 9.67 32.14
CA LEU A 442 -13.20 10.82 32.58
C LEU A 442 -12.56 12.15 32.19
N TYR A 443 -11.26 12.29 32.47
CA TYR A 443 -10.45 13.44 32.05
C TYR A 443 -10.56 13.67 30.54
N LYS A 444 -10.42 12.62 29.73
CA LYS A 444 -10.52 12.71 28.27
C LYS A 444 -11.91 13.12 27.77
N LEU A 445 -12.97 12.57 28.36
CA LEU A 445 -14.37 12.95 28.02
C LEU A 445 -14.62 14.43 28.29
N LEU A 446 -14.11 14.96 29.39
CA LEU A 446 -14.27 16.35 29.77
C LEU A 446 -13.42 17.31 28.92
N VAL A 447 -12.23 16.90 28.48
CA VAL A 447 -11.45 17.66 27.49
C VAL A 447 -12.19 17.73 26.15
N GLN A 448 -12.94 16.70 25.76
CA GLN A 448 -13.78 16.72 24.55
C GLN A 448 -14.99 17.67 24.66
N THR A 449 -15.44 18.01 25.88
CA THR A 449 -16.51 18.98 26.12
C THR A 449 -16.02 20.43 26.23
N ASP A 450 -14.86 20.75 25.64
CA ASP A 450 -14.26 22.09 25.61
C ASP A 450 -13.82 22.64 26.99
N CYS A 451 -13.57 21.75 27.96
CA CYS A 451 -13.04 22.13 29.27
C CYS A 451 -11.50 22.27 29.26
N GLN A 452 -10.98 23.31 29.89
CA GLN A 452 -9.53 23.57 29.99
C GLN A 452 -8.81 22.53 30.87
N SER A 453 -7.74 21.95 30.33
CA SER A 453 -6.96 20.86 30.96
C SER A 453 -6.37 21.23 32.33
N GLU A 454 -5.90 22.46 32.53
CA GLU A 454 -5.20 22.86 33.77
C GLU A 454 -6.10 22.83 35.01
N ILE A 455 -7.37 23.19 34.86
CA ILE A 455 -8.37 23.18 35.94
C ILE A 455 -8.88 21.76 36.16
N LEU A 456 -8.88 20.94 35.10
CA LEU A 456 -9.49 19.62 35.13
C LEU A 456 -8.67 18.58 35.87
N ILE A 457 -7.33 18.67 35.81
CA ILE A 457 -6.41 17.75 36.49
C ILE A 457 -6.72 17.63 38.00
N PRO A 458 -6.76 18.74 38.78
CA PRO A 458 -7.07 18.65 40.21
C PRO A 458 -8.53 18.25 40.50
N LEU A 459 -9.48 18.59 39.62
CA LEU A 459 -10.89 18.21 39.79
C LEU A 459 -11.12 16.71 39.61
N VAL A 460 -10.46 16.11 38.62
CA VAL A 460 -10.52 14.67 38.39
C VAL A 460 -9.84 13.92 39.55
N GLU A 461 -8.71 14.40 40.08
CA GLU A 461 -8.16 13.82 41.30
C GLU A 461 -9.11 13.93 42.50
N LYS A 462 -9.77 15.09 42.66
CA LYS A 462 -10.69 15.35 43.76
C LYS A 462 -11.88 14.39 43.73
N ILE A 463 -12.51 14.16 42.57
CA ILE A 463 -13.68 13.29 42.51
C ILE A 463 -13.34 11.83 42.84
N PHE A 464 -12.17 11.35 42.39
CA PHE A 464 -11.74 9.99 42.66
C PHE A 464 -11.24 9.81 44.11
N ARG A 465 -10.80 10.89 44.77
CA ARG A 465 -10.50 10.88 46.21
C ARG A 465 -11.75 10.94 47.08
N GLU A 466 -12.71 11.81 46.75
CA GLU A 466 -13.89 12.06 47.60
C GLU A 466 -15.04 11.07 47.34
N GLN A 467 -15.22 10.62 46.10
CA GLN A 467 -16.37 9.81 45.70
C GLN A 467 -16.00 8.62 44.77
N PRO A 468 -15.20 7.65 45.25
CA PRO A 468 -14.71 6.54 44.43
C PRO A 468 -15.78 5.51 43.99
N LYS A 469 -17.02 5.60 44.52
CA LYS A 469 -18.11 4.63 44.25
C LYS A 469 -19.11 5.10 43.19
N LEU A 470 -19.02 6.34 42.74
CA LEU A 470 -19.97 6.87 41.74
C LEU A 470 -19.71 6.29 40.36
N THR A 471 -20.77 6.20 39.56
CA THR A 471 -20.63 5.82 38.16
C THR A 471 -20.24 7.02 37.31
N MET A 472 -19.61 6.78 36.15
CA MET A 472 -19.17 7.85 35.22
C MET A 472 -20.27 8.85 34.85
N ARG A 473 -21.53 8.40 34.77
CA ARG A 473 -22.69 9.26 34.47
C ARG A 473 -23.02 10.24 35.61
N GLU A 474 -22.73 9.86 36.84
CA GLU A 474 -22.97 10.67 38.03
C GLU A 474 -21.78 11.60 38.32
N MET A 475 -20.56 11.18 37.96
CA MET A 475 -19.34 11.99 38.11
C MET A 475 -19.30 13.20 37.16
N MET A 476 -19.83 13.07 35.94
CA MET A 476 -19.82 14.14 34.92
C MET A 476 -20.50 15.44 35.39
N PRO A 477 -21.76 15.45 35.87
CA PRO A 477 -22.40 16.69 36.31
C PRO A 477 -21.68 17.31 37.51
N VAL A 478 -21.17 16.51 38.45
CA VAL A 478 -20.44 17.01 39.62
C VAL A 478 -19.14 17.73 39.23
N ILE A 479 -18.37 17.19 38.26
CA ILE A 479 -17.16 17.87 37.78
C ILE A 479 -17.50 19.13 37.00
N LEU A 480 -18.58 19.12 36.21
CA LEU A 480 -19.01 20.32 35.48
C LEU A 480 -19.45 21.43 36.43
N ASP A 481 -20.18 21.09 37.50
CA ASP A 481 -20.54 22.04 38.56
C ASP A 481 -19.28 22.62 39.23
N TRP A 482 -18.31 21.76 39.61
CA TRP A 482 -17.03 22.22 40.17
C TRP A 482 -16.19 23.02 39.18
N TYR A 483 -16.29 22.73 37.89
CA TYR A 483 -15.61 23.44 36.82
C TYR A 483 -16.18 24.85 36.62
N ASP A 484 -17.50 24.98 36.69
CA ASP A 484 -18.18 26.28 36.61
C ASP A 484 -17.95 27.12 37.88
N GLU A 485 -17.95 26.49 39.06
CA GLU A 485 -17.56 27.15 40.32
C GLU A 485 -16.10 27.64 40.30
N SER A 486 -15.18 26.82 39.78
CA SER A 486 -13.76 27.19 39.69
C SER A 486 -13.49 28.26 38.62
N LYS A 487 -14.25 28.30 37.51
CA LYS A 487 -14.26 29.43 36.58
C LYS A 487 -14.70 30.74 37.25
N GLN A 488 -15.75 30.70 38.07
CA GLN A 488 -16.22 31.88 38.81
C GLN A 488 -15.16 32.43 39.78
N PHE A 489 -14.32 31.56 40.37
CA PHE A 489 -13.20 31.99 41.21
C PHE A 489 -12.04 32.61 40.42
N VAL A 490 -11.78 32.18 39.18
CA VAL A 490 -10.72 32.75 38.32
C VAL A 490 -11.13 34.12 37.76
N ASP A 491 -12.40 34.33 37.43
CA ASP A 491 -12.90 35.63 36.95
C ASP A 491 -12.95 36.73 38.05
N GLN A 492 -12.82 36.35 39.32
CA GLN A 492 -12.81 37.28 40.47
C GLN A 492 -11.41 37.69 40.93
N GLN A 493 -10.33 37.19 40.32
CA GLN A 493 -9.00 37.76 40.54
C GLN A 493 -8.88 39.09 39.75
N PRO A 494 -8.42 40.19 40.37
CA PRO A 494 -8.23 41.44 39.65
C PRO A 494 -7.24 41.22 38.51
N LYS A 495 -7.69 41.44 37.27
CA LYS A 495 -6.82 41.53 36.10
C LYS A 495 -5.66 42.45 36.47
N THR A 496 -4.43 41.91 36.49
CA THR A 496 -3.24 42.75 36.52
C THR A 496 -3.35 43.72 35.34
N PRO A 497 -3.27 45.05 35.57
CA PRO A 497 -3.40 46.00 34.48
C PRO A 497 -2.30 45.71 33.48
N LYS A 498 -2.67 45.54 32.20
CA LYS A 498 -1.71 45.43 31.10
C LYS A 498 -0.72 46.58 31.23
N ALA A 499 0.56 46.27 31.39
CA ALA A 499 1.61 47.29 31.44
C ALA A 499 1.56 48.11 30.14
N THR A 500 1.07 49.34 30.22
CA THR A 500 1.09 50.29 29.11
C THR A 500 2.55 50.70 28.88
N VAL A 501 3.08 50.38 27.71
CA VAL A 501 4.43 50.80 27.30
C VAL A 501 4.39 52.31 27.04
N VAL A 502 4.90 53.10 27.98
CA VAL A 502 5.01 54.56 27.85
C VAL A 502 6.36 54.91 27.23
N LYS A 503 6.36 55.66 26.12
CA LYS A 503 7.59 56.09 25.42
C LYS A 503 8.39 57.05 26.30
N CYS A 504 9.72 57.01 26.16
CA CYS A 504 10.65 57.85 26.95
C CYS A 504 10.36 59.36 26.86
N ALA A 505 9.84 59.83 25.71
CA ALA A 505 9.45 61.22 25.50
C ALA A 505 8.30 61.68 26.42
N ASP A 506 7.44 60.74 26.87
CA ASP A 506 6.24 61.05 27.64
C ASP A 506 6.46 60.87 29.15
N TRP A 507 7.68 60.54 29.60
CA TRP A 507 7.98 60.28 31.01
C TRP A 507 7.80 61.50 31.93
N SER A 508 7.88 62.71 31.37
CA SER A 508 7.63 63.97 32.10
C SER A 508 6.16 64.20 32.46
N SER A 509 5.23 63.42 31.89
CA SER A 509 3.79 63.50 32.15
C SER A 509 3.28 62.50 33.21
N LEU A 510 4.18 61.66 33.73
CA LEU A 510 3.86 60.63 34.72
C LEU A 510 3.74 61.22 36.14
N GLU A 511 3.10 60.49 37.05
CA GLU A 511 2.93 60.90 38.44
C GLU A 511 4.30 61.09 39.14
N THR A 512 4.34 62.02 40.10
CA THR A 512 5.56 62.42 40.82
C THR A 512 6.25 61.30 41.59
N GLY A 513 5.55 60.21 41.91
CA GLY A 513 6.10 59.02 42.55
C GLY A 513 6.68 57.98 41.58
N ASP A 514 6.48 58.11 40.27
CA ASP A 514 6.99 57.14 39.28
C ASP A 514 8.49 57.35 39.06
N LEU A 515 9.27 56.26 39.12
CA LEU A 515 10.72 56.28 38.92
C LEU A 515 11.10 56.82 37.53
N ARG A 516 10.23 56.65 36.52
CA ARG A 516 10.44 57.16 35.16
C ARG A 516 10.29 58.69 35.09
N PHE A 517 9.36 59.25 35.86
CA PHE A 517 9.25 60.70 36.03
C PHE A 517 10.51 61.26 36.68
N VAL A 518 10.96 60.65 37.78
CA VAL A 518 12.19 61.05 38.49
C VAL A 518 13.40 61.04 37.55
N TYR A 519 13.51 60.02 36.69
CA TYR A 519 14.58 59.95 35.70
C TYR A 519 14.50 61.06 34.65
N SER A 520 13.30 61.42 34.18
CA SER A 520 13.11 62.47 33.17
C SER A 520 13.50 63.87 33.66
N GLN A 521 13.51 64.10 34.98
CA GLN A 521 13.86 65.37 35.61
C GLN A 521 15.37 65.50 35.93
N LEU A 522 16.16 64.45 35.71
CA LEU A 522 17.60 64.49 35.95
C LEU A 522 18.31 65.40 34.93
N THR A 523 19.11 66.33 35.42
CA THR A 523 20.09 67.03 34.57
C THR A 523 21.30 66.11 34.31
N LYS A 524 22.00 66.24 33.16
CA LYS A 524 23.10 65.35 32.71
C LYS A 524 24.26 65.12 33.70
N LYS A 525 24.27 65.78 34.86
CA LYS A 525 25.29 65.67 35.91
C LYS A 525 24.79 65.04 37.22
N GLU A 526 23.52 64.65 37.32
CA GLU A 526 22.95 64.07 38.54
C GLU A 526 22.74 62.56 38.42
N ASP A 527 23.23 61.82 39.41
CA ASP A 527 23.00 60.37 39.52
C ASP A 527 21.61 60.06 40.08
N MET A 528 20.95 59.05 39.51
CA MET A 528 19.59 58.61 39.87
C MET A 528 19.45 58.30 41.38
N TYR A 529 20.49 57.77 42.01
CA TYR A 529 20.52 57.48 43.44
C TYR A 529 20.31 58.73 44.31
N SER A 530 20.93 59.85 43.92
CA SER A 530 20.83 61.13 44.62
C SER A 530 19.40 61.70 44.53
N ALA A 531 18.78 61.61 43.36
CA ALA A 531 17.41 62.08 43.12
C ALA A 531 16.37 61.23 43.87
N LEU A 532 16.57 59.91 43.95
CA LEU A 532 15.69 59.01 44.71
C LEU A 532 15.82 59.24 46.22
N LYS A 533 17.01 59.57 46.72
CA LYS A 533 17.23 59.96 48.12
C LYS A 533 16.55 61.29 48.45
N ALA A 534 16.61 62.27 47.55
CA ALA A 534 15.93 63.56 47.71
C ALA A 534 14.38 63.42 47.72
N ASN A 535 13.84 62.53 46.88
CA ASN A 535 12.41 62.23 46.81
C ASN A 535 11.90 61.30 47.92
N LYS A 536 12.72 60.99 48.94
CA LYS A 536 12.40 60.10 50.07
C LYS A 536 11.96 58.68 49.67
N LEU A 537 12.33 58.23 48.47
CA LEU A 537 12.04 56.89 47.96
C LEU A 537 13.08 55.85 48.40
N ILE A 538 14.16 56.28 49.04
CA ILE A 538 15.22 55.43 49.58
C ILE A 538 15.21 55.51 51.11
N LEU A 539 15.03 54.36 51.76
CA LEU A 539 15.16 54.19 53.20
C LEU A 539 16.63 53.92 53.56
N ASP A 540 17.25 54.79 54.36
CA ASP A 540 18.63 54.62 54.82
C ASP A 540 18.64 53.76 56.10
N LEU A 541 18.92 52.46 55.95
CA LEU A 541 18.83 51.47 57.03
C LEU A 541 19.77 51.75 58.24
N LYS A 542 20.78 52.61 58.08
CA LYS A 542 21.70 53.01 59.17
C LYS A 542 21.16 54.11 60.08
N LYS A 543 20.01 54.72 59.76
CA LYS A 543 19.33 55.72 60.61
C LYS A 543 18.13 55.16 61.38
N VAL A 544 17.85 53.86 61.24
CA VAL A 544 16.70 53.17 61.85
C VAL A 544 17.16 52.21 62.98
N SER A 545 18.41 52.31 63.43
CA SER A 545 18.96 51.59 64.58
C SER A 545 19.09 52.47 65.80
#